data_AF-X0X658-F1
#
_entry.id   AF-X0X658-F1
#
_cell.length_a   1.000
_cell.length_b   1.000
_cell.length_c   1.000
_cell.angle_alpha   90.00
_cell.angle_beta   90.00
_cell.angle_gamma   90.00
#
_symmetry.space_group_name_H-M   'P 1'
#
loop_
_entity.id
_entity.type
_entity.pdbx_description
1 polymer ?
#
loop_
_entity_poly.entity_id
_entity_poly.type
_entity_poly.pdbx_seq_one_letter_code
_entity_poly.pdbx_strand_id
1 'polypeptide(L)'
;AVSEEMLAGAAKFLKDRLVLAAANLRFAGQRERNVRGWMLFALARLQPTAIKDTPKVVSVLDNLYAERDELSDYGRALLAITLAELGQVDRARTVVENLENTAQEDLEAATVCWARKGGWWYWWHDDVETTAMALRALLRTLPEHRYVNMAANWLVQNRRGSKWYSTKQTALAIYALLEYAKRGDQLVPDMKVNIALDDLVSKTVRITKVNLLDHDARLALAGQEVPVGFHELSVERQGKGLLDTAGT
;
A
#
# COMPACT_ATOMS: atom_id res chain seq x y z
N ALA A 1 0.05 17.64 21.87
CA ALA A 1 -1.10 16.88 21.35
C ALA A 1 -1.85 17.78 20.38
N VAL A 2 -2.41 17.23 19.28
CA VAL A 2 -3.27 18.00 18.37
C VAL A 2 -4.64 18.15 19.05
N SER A 3 -5.18 19.36 19.14
CA SER A 3 -6.49 19.60 19.78
C SER A 3 -7.64 19.24 18.83
N GLU A 4 -8.79 18.85 19.39
CA GLU A 4 -10.01 18.62 18.61
C GLU A 4 -10.44 19.87 17.83
N GLU A 5 -10.22 21.06 18.40
CA GLU A 5 -10.48 22.34 17.75
C GLU A 5 -9.64 22.53 16.48
N MET A 6 -8.35 22.16 16.52
CA MET A 6 -7.49 22.20 15.33
C MET A 6 -7.97 21.24 14.25
N LEU A 7 -8.41 20.02 14.61
CA LEU A 7 -8.94 19.04 13.67
C LEU A 7 -10.27 19.52 13.05
N ALA A 8 -11.15 20.10 13.86
CA ALA A 8 -12.39 20.70 13.39
C ALA A 8 -12.15 21.88 12.44
N GLY A 9 -11.17 22.74 12.76
CA GLY A 9 -10.73 23.83 11.88
C GLY A 9 -10.19 23.33 10.53
N ALA A 10 -9.39 22.27 10.54
CA ALA A 10 -8.87 21.64 9.33
C ALA A 10 -9.99 21.00 8.48
N ALA A 11 -10.93 20.29 9.11
CA ALA A 11 -12.09 19.71 8.42
C ALA A 11 -12.95 20.81 7.77
N LYS A 12 -13.20 21.92 8.48
CA LYS A 12 -13.89 23.09 7.94
C LYS A 12 -13.16 23.69 6.73
N PHE A 13 -11.84 23.87 6.83
CA PHE A 13 -11.03 24.37 5.72
C PHE A 13 -11.13 23.48 4.47
N LEU A 14 -11.00 22.15 4.63
CA LEU A 14 -11.11 21.20 3.51
C LEU A 14 -12.51 21.24 2.88
N LYS A 15 -13.56 21.26 3.71
CA LYS A 15 -14.95 21.38 3.25
C LYS A 15 -15.15 22.65 2.43
N ASP A 16 -14.73 23.80 2.96
CA ASP A 16 -14.91 25.11 2.30
C ASP A 16 -14.14 25.14 0.95
N ARG A 17 -12.93 24.56 0.90
CA ARG A 17 -12.15 24.42 -0.34
C ARG A 17 -12.82 23.51 -1.38
N LEU A 18 -13.40 22.39 -0.96
CA LEU A 18 -14.14 21.48 -1.85
C LEU A 18 -15.40 22.16 -2.40
N VAL A 19 -16.12 22.91 -1.57
CA VAL A 19 -17.29 23.70 -1.99
C VAL A 19 -16.92 24.75 -3.04
N LEU A 20 -15.81 25.46 -2.87
CA LEU A 20 -15.31 26.41 -3.87
C LEU A 20 -14.90 25.70 -5.17
N ALA A 21 -14.23 24.56 -5.06
CA ALA A 21 -13.82 23.78 -6.22
C ALA A 21 -15.01 23.23 -7.04
N ALA A 22 -16.16 23.01 -6.39
CA ALA A 22 -17.39 22.58 -7.05
C ALA A 22 -17.91 23.58 -8.10
N ALA A 23 -17.57 24.86 -7.98
CA ALA A 23 -17.95 25.86 -8.97
C ALA A 23 -17.17 25.74 -10.30
N ASN A 24 -15.99 25.12 -10.27
CA ASN A 24 -15.04 25.03 -11.39
C ASN A 24 -14.77 23.57 -11.81
N LEU A 25 -15.79 22.71 -11.78
CA LEU A 25 -15.62 21.28 -12.06
C LEU A 25 -15.28 21.00 -13.54
N ARG A 26 -15.83 21.78 -14.47
CA ARG A 26 -15.80 21.51 -15.93
C ARG A 26 -14.42 21.64 -16.62
N PHE A 27 -13.41 22.21 -15.96
CA PHE A 27 -12.10 22.49 -16.58
C PHE A 27 -10.91 21.99 -15.74
N ALA A 28 -11.12 20.99 -14.91
CA ALA A 28 -10.07 20.45 -14.05
C ALA A 28 -9.13 19.51 -14.84
N GLY A 29 -7.83 19.80 -14.81
CA GLY A 29 -6.81 18.86 -15.26
C GLY A 29 -6.61 17.72 -14.26
N GLN A 30 -5.78 16.74 -14.63
CA GLN A 30 -5.51 15.58 -13.78
C GLN A 30 -4.96 15.98 -12.39
N ARG A 31 -4.16 17.05 -12.30
CA ARG A 31 -3.66 17.58 -11.02
C ARG A 31 -4.82 17.98 -10.12
N GLU A 32 -5.75 18.79 -10.62
CA GLU A 32 -6.88 19.30 -9.86
C GLU A 32 -7.79 18.15 -9.38
N ARG A 33 -8.01 17.13 -10.23
CA ARG A 33 -8.77 15.92 -9.87
C ARG A 33 -8.09 15.16 -8.72
N ASN A 34 -6.78 14.91 -8.81
CA ASN A 34 -6.03 14.22 -7.75
C ASN A 34 -5.99 15.01 -6.43
N VAL A 35 -5.88 16.34 -6.50
CA VAL A 35 -5.98 17.21 -5.31
C VAL A 35 -7.36 17.10 -4.67
N ARG A 36 -8.45 17.08 -5.46
CA ARG A 36 -9.80 16.83 -4.95
C ARG A 36 -9.94 15.46 -4.29
N GLY A 37 -9.38 14.42 -4.92
CA GLY A 37 -9.36 13.06 -4.35
C GLY A 37 -8.64 13.01 -2.99
N TRP A 38 -7.51 13.69 -2.87
CA TRP A 38 -6.79 13.81 -1.60
C TRP A 38 -7.58 14.58 -0.53
N MET A 39 -8.20 15.71 -0.90
CA MET A 39 -9.01 16.49 0.04
C MET A 39 -10.24 15.71 0.54
N LEU A 40 -10.91 14.98 -0.35
CA LEU A 40 -12.03 14.11 0.01
C LEU A 40 -11.58 12.99 0.94
N PHE A 41 -10.46 12.32 0.63
CA PHE A 41 -9.88 11.30 1.50
C PHE A 41 -9.53 11.85 2.88
N ALA A 42 -8.86 13.00 2.95
CA ALA A 42 -8.51 13.63 4.23
C ALA A 42 -9.76 14.04 5.02
N LEU A 43 -10.78 14.60 4.36
CA LEU A 43 -12.03 14.98 5.00
C LEU A 43 -12.82 13.77 5.49
N ALA A 44 -12.87 12.67 4.72
CA ALA A 44 -13.51 11.42 5.14
C ALA A 44 -12.83 10.83 6.38
N ARG A 45 -11.48 10.86 6.43
CA ARG A 45 -10.69 10.43 7.58
C ARG A 45 -10.96 11.23 8.86
N LEU A 46 -11.23 12.52 8.73
CA LEU A 46 -11.44 13.44 9.86
C LEU A 46 -12.90 13.50 10.30
N GLN A 47 -13.82 13.64 9.35
CA GLN A 47 -15.23 13.91 9.60
C GLN A 47 -16.09 13.42 8.42
N PRO A 48 -16.40 12.11 8.32
CA PRO A 48 -17.19 11.55 7.22
C PRO A 48 -18.56 12.22 7.03
N THR A 49 -19.18 12.66 8.13
CA THR A 49 -20.47 13.38 8.11
C THR A 49 -20.38 14.71 7.37
N ALA A 50 -19.24 15.41 7.40
CA ALA A 50 -19.06 16.66 6.66
C ALA A 50 -19.19 16.46 5.14
N ILE A 51 -18.88 15.26 4.63
CA ILE A 51 -19.13 14.90 3.23
C ILE A 51 -20.62 14.61 3.03
N LYS A 52 -21.21 13.71 3.83
CA LYS A 52 -22.60 13.25 3.65
C LYS A 52 -23.63 14.37 3.81
N ASP A 53 -23.41 15.29 4.74
CA ASP A 53 -24.36 16.33 5.13
C ASP A 53 -24.22 17.62 4.30
N THR A 54 -23.21 17.70 3.42
CA THR A 54 -22.96 18.88 2.60
C THR A 54 -23.20 18.56 1.11
N PRO A 55 -24.37 18.91 0.52
CA PRO A 55 -24.72 18.53 -0.85
C PRO A 55 -23.68 18.92 -1.92
N LYS A 56 -23.03 20.08 -1.75
CA LYS A 56 -21.96 20.52 -2.65
C LYS A 56 -20.69 19.67 -2.56
N VAL A 57 -20.41 19.04 -1.42
CA VAL A 57 -19.26 18.14 -1.28
C VAL A 57 -19.62 16.75 -1.81
N VAL A 58 -20.86 16.30 -1.59
CA VAL A 58 -21.40 15.10 -2.24
C VAL A 58 -21.28 15.21 -3.76
N SER A 59 -21.68 16.35 -4.35
CA SER A 59 -21.55 16.52 -5.80
C SER A 59 -20.08 16.50 -6.27
N VAL A 60 -19.12 16.99 -5.50
CA VAL A 60 -17.69 16.86 -5.84
C VAL A 60 -17.25 15.40 -5.82
N LEU A 61 -17.68 14.60 -4.85
CA LEU A 61 -17.41 13.16 -4.79
C LEU A 61 -18.03 12.41 -5.98
N ASP A 62 -19.26 12.74 -6.35
CA ASP A 62 -19.98 12.12 -7.46
C ASP A 62 -19.33 12.43 -8.80
N ASN A 63 -18.94 13.68 -9.03
CA ASN A 63 -18.20 14.06 -10.23
C ASN A 63 -16.83 13.38 -10.28
N LEU A 64 -16.11 13.31 -9.15
CA LEU A 64 -14.82 12.64 -9.11
C LEU A 64 -14.92 11.14 -9.43
N TYR A 65 -16.01 10.49 -8.99
CA TYR A 65 -16.30 9.10 -9.34
C TYR A 65 -16.70 8.93 -10.81
N ALA A 66 -17.47 9.85 -11.37
CA ALA A 66 -17.78 9.84 -12.80
C ALA A 66 -16.51 10.01 -13.64
N GLU A 67 -15.56 10.83 -13.19
CA GLU A 67 -14.26 11.09 -13.82
C GLU A 67 -13.14 10.12 -13.37
N ARG A 68 -13.45 9.00 -12.72
CA ARG A 68 -12.44 8.11 -12.10
C ARG A 68 -11.38 7.57 -13.09
N ASP A 69 -11.75 7.41 -14.35
CA ASP A 69 -10.83 6.92 -15.40
C ASP A 69 -9.74 7.95 -15.70
N GLU A 70 -9.95 9.22 -15.37
CA GLU A 70 -9.01 10.32 -15.56
C GLU A 70 -8.05 10.52 -14.38
N LEU A 71 -8.30 9.85 -13.25
CA LEU A 71 -7.44 9.92 -12.08
C LEU A 71 -6.13 9.16 -12.30
N SER A 72 -5.09 9.53 -11.55
CA SER A 72 -3.94 8.64 -11.42
C SER A 72 -4.33 7.43 -10.57
N ASP A 73 -3.53 6.37 -10.62
CA ASP A 73 -3.74 5.19 -9.76
C ASP A 73 -3.77 5.59 -8.27
N TYR A 74 -2.96 6.57 -7.87
CA TYR A 74 -2.98 7.11 -6.51
C TYR A 74 -4.33 7.75 -6.19
N GLY A 75 -4.85 8.59 -7.10
CA GLY A 75 -6.18 9.20 -6.95
C GLY A 75 -7.31 8.18 -6.90
N ARG A 76 -7.26 7.13 -7.74
CA ARG A 76 -8.24 6.03 -7.71
C ARG A 76 -8.19 5.28 -6.38
N ALA A 77 -6.99 4.96 -5.88
CA ALA A 77 -6.85 4.32 -4.58
C ALA A 77 -7.43 5.16 -3.42
N LEU A 78 -7.15 6.47 -3.41
CA LEU A 78 -7.74 7.39 -2.43
C LEU A 78 -9.27 7.47 -2.54
N LEU A 79 -9.80 7.53 -3.77
CA LEU A 79 -11.24 7.55 -4.03
C LEU A 79 -11.91 6.26 -3.55
N ALA A 80 -11.32 5.09 -3.84
CA ALA A 80 -11.82 3.80 -3.39
C ALA A 80 -11.88 3.72 -1.85
N ILE A 81 -10.81 4.14 -1.16
CA ILE A 81 -10.79 4.17 0.31
C ILE A 81 -11.87 5.11 0.84
N THR A 82 -12.01 6.30 0.25
CA THR A 82 -13.01 7.30 0.64
C THR A 82 -14.44 6.75 0.51
N LEU A 83 -14.74 6.11 -0.63
CA LEU A 83 -16.05 5.52 -0.88
C LEU A 83 -16.35 4.38 0.11
N ALA A 84 -15.37 3.53 0.40
CA ALA A 84 -15.50 2.46 1.38
C ALA A 84 -15.76 3.02 2.79
N GLU A 85 -15.03 4.05 3.23
CA GLU A 85 -15.24 4.72 4.52
C GLU A 85 -16.62 5.39 4.62
N LEU A 86 -17.18 5.85 3.50
CA LEU A 86 -18.53 6.42 3.44
C LEU A 86 -19.64 5.35 3.36
N GLY A 87 -19.29 4.07 3.23
CA GLY A 87 -20.25 2.96 3.10
C GLY A 87 -20.75 2.73 1.68
N GLN A 88 -20.13 3.35 0.67
CA GLN A 88 -20.49 3.19 -0.75
C GLN A 88 -19.72 2.01 -1.38
N VAL A 89 -20.01 0.81 -0.87
CA VAL A 89 -19.22 -0.40 -1.13
C VAL A 89 -19.14 -0.75 -2.62
N ASP A 90 -20.26 -0.67 -3.36
CA ASP A 90 -20.28 -1.01 -4.78
C ASP A 90 -19.44 -0.04 -5.62
N ARG A 91 -19.54 1.27 -5.35
CA ARG A 91 -18.71 2.28 -6.01
C ARG A 91 -17.24 2.09 -5.67
N ALA A 92 -16.92 1.78 -4.42
CA ALA A 92 -15.56 1.51 -4.00
C ALA A 92 -14.97 0.29 -4.74
N ARG A 93 -15.76 -0.79 -4.88
CA ARG A 93 -15.39 -1.98 -5.65
C ARG A 93 -15.10 -1.64 -7.10
N THR A 94 -15.98 -0.91 -7.78
CA THR A 94 -15.76 -0.49 -9.17
C THR A 94 -14.44 0.28 -9.35
N VAL A 95 -14.11 1.17 -8.42
CA VAL A 95 -12.84 1.94 -8.51
C VAL A 95 -11.63 1.03 -8.32
N VAL A 96 -11.72 0.00 -7.47
CA VAL A 96 -10.65 -1.00 -7.30
C VAL A 96 -10.52 -1.88 -8.54
N GLU A 97 -11.62 -2.32 -9.14
CA GLU A 97 -11.59 -3.03 -10.43
C GLU A 97 -10.94 -2.16 -11.52
N ASN A 98 -11.13 -0.84 -11.50
CA ASN A 98 -10.45 0.07 -12.44
C ASN A 98 -8.94 0.18 -12.19
N LEU A 99 -8.46 -0.06 -10.96
CA LEU A 99 -7.02 -0.15 -10.69
C LEU A 99 -6.41 -1.41 -11.32
N GLU A 100 -7.18 -2.47 -11.55
CA GLU A 100 -6.65 -3.68 -12.18
C GLU A 100 -6.19 -3.42 -13.62
N ASN A 101 -6.85 -2.50 -14.32
CA ASN A 101 -6.52 -2.14 -15.70
C ASN A 101 -5.13 -1.50 -15.86
N THR A 102 -4.54 -0.98 -14.78
CA THR A 102 -3.22 -0.33 -14.77
C THR A 102 -2.20 -1.05 -13.89
N ALA A 103 -2.57 -2.21 -13.35
CA ALA A 103 -1.69 -3.03 -12.54
C ALA A 103 -0.52 -3.56 -13.36
N GLN A 104 0.69 -3.47 -12.82
CA GLN A 104 1.89 -4.04 -13.41
C GLN A 104 2.24 -5.30 -12.63
N GLU A 105 1.86 -6.45 -13.19
CA GLU A 105 2.12 -7.76 -12.61
C GLU A 105 3.50 -8.29 -13.01
N ASP A 106 4.17 -8.90 -12.04
CA ASP A 106 5.29 -9.80 -12.25
C ASP A 106 4.94 -11.14 -11.61
N LEU A 107 4.57 -12.10 -12.45
CA LEU A 107 4.13 -13.43 -12.01
C LEU A 107 5.30 -14.28 -11.48
N GLU A 108 6.52 -14.03 -11.94
CA GLU A 108 7.72 -14.74 -11.51
C GLU A 108 8.11 -14.31 -10.09
N ALA A 109 8.14 -12.99 -9.85
CA ALA A 109 8.38 -12.43 -8.52
C ALA A 109 7.15 -12.51 -7.59
N ALA A 110 5.99 -12.93 -8.11
CA ALA A 110 4.69 -12.87 -7.45
C ALA A 110 4.38 -11.47 -6.87
N THR A 111 4.62 -10.42 -7.66
CA THR A 111 4.43 -9.03 -7.26
C THR A 111 3.46 -8.28 -8.18
N VAL A 112 2.86 -7.23 -7.65
CA VAL A 112 2.08 -6.27 -8.44
C VAL A 112 2.32 -4.87 -7.90
N CYS A 113 2.43 -3.90 -8.79
CA CYS A 113 2.52 -2.50 -8.41
C CYS A 113 1.70 -1.59 -9.29
N TRP A 114 1.53 -0.35 -8.81
CA TRP A 114 0.87 0.73 -9.52
C TRP A 114 1.79 1.94 -9.60
N ALA A 115 1.56 2.72 -10.66
CA ALA A 115 2.44 3.75 -11.20
C ALA A 115 3.74 3.20 -11.84
N ARG A 116 3.88 3.46 -13.15
CA ARG A 116 5.16 3.61 -13.87
C ARG A 116 5.00 4.37 -15.20
N LYS A 117 4.02 5.26 -15.27
CA LYS A 117 3.85 6.24 -16.36
C LYS A 117 3.50 7.60 -15.78
N GLY A 118 4.36 8.59 -16.05
CA GLY A 118 4.29 9.95 -15.52
C GLY A 118 5.62 10.37 -14.90
N GLY A 119 6.07 11.60 -15.17
CA GLY A 119 7.36 12.09 -14.68
C GLY A 119 7.44 12.16 -13.16
N TRP A 120 8.60 11.79 -12.61
CA TRP A 120 8.92 11.79 -11.17
C TRP A 120 8.67 13.12 -10.44
N TRP A 121 8.45 14.22 -11.17
CA TRP A 121 8.16 15.56 -10.62
C TRP A 121 6.74 15.74 -10.09
N TYR A 122 5.81 14.82 -10.35
CA TYR A 122 4.44 14.88 -9.81
C TYR A 122 4.32 14.07 -8.52
N TRP A 123 3.89 14.71 -7.43
CA TRP A 123 3.78 14.08 -6.11
C TRP A 123 2.79 12.90 -6.03
N TRP A 124 1.96 12.68 -7.05
CA TRP A 124 0.99 11.59 -7.17
C TRP A 124 1.44 10.46 -8.13
N HIS A 125 2.70 10.49 -8.59
CA HIS A 125 3.34 9.47 -9.43
C HIS A 125 4.52 8.85 -8.69
N ASP A 126 4.24 8.28 -7.52
CA ASP A 126 5.22 7.56 -6.71
C ASP A 126 4.80 6.10 -6.55
N ASP A 127 5.60 5.17 -7.07
CA ASP A 127 5.25 3.75 -7.15
C ASP A 127 5.01 3.15 -5.75
N VAL A 128 5.77 3.58 -4.74
CA VAL A 128 5.64 3.09 -3.36
C VAL A 128 4.38 3.65 -2.71
N GLU A 129 4.15 4.96 -2.78
CA GLU A 129 2.95 5.57 -2.20
C GLU A 129 1.68 5.08 -2.88
N THR A 130 1.72 4.92 -4.21
CA THR A 130 0.61 4.43 -5.03
C THR A 130 0.29 2.99 -4.71
N THR A 131 1.29 2.11 -4.71
CA THR A 131 1.10 0.69 -4.38
C THR A 131 0.64 0.51 -2.93
N ALA A 132 1.17 1.32 -1.99
CA ALA A 132 0.71 1.30 -0.60
C ALA A 132 -0.76 1.72 -0.46
N MET A 133 -1.21 2.77 -1.17
CA MET A 133 -2.61 3.16 -1.16
C MET A 133 -3.51 2.15 -1.88
N ALA A 134 -3.06 1.56 -2.99
CA ALA A 134 -3.79 0.52 -3.71
C ALA A 134 -3.99 -0.72 -2.83
N LEU A 135 -2.95 -1.18 -2.12
CA LEU A 135 -3.06 -2.25 -1.12
C LEU A 135 -4.11 -1.92 -0.05
N ARG A 136 -4.09 -0.68 0.47
CA ARG A 136 -5.08 -0.22 1.47
C ARG A 136 -6.50 -0.16 0.92
N ALA A 137 -6.67 0.18 -0.35
CA ALA A 137 -7.96 0.16 -1.03
C ALA A 137 -8.47 -1.28 -1.22
N LEU A 138 -7.62 -2.18 -1.71
CA LEU A 138 -7.91 -3.61 -1.86
C LEU A 138 -8.33 -4.23 -0.52
N LEU A 139 -7.56 -4.00 0.54
CA LEU A 139 -7.92 -4.47 1.88
C LEU A 139 -9.33 -4.00 2.27
N ARG A 140 -9.67 -2.72 2.10
CA ARG A 140 -11.00 -2.23 2.51
C ARG A 140 -12.17 -2.75 1.67
N THR A 141 -11.93 -3.16 0.43
CA THR A 141 -13.01 -3.42 -0.55
C THR A 141 -13.08 -4.87 -1.00
N LEU A 142 -11.94 -5.48 -1.35
CA LEU A 142 -11.78 -6.83 -1.86
C LEU A 142 -10.62 -7.55 -1.13
N PRO A 143 -10.81 -7.94 0.16
CA PRO A 143 -9.80 -8.56 1.02
C PRO A 143 -9.05 -9.75 0.42
N GLU A 144 -9.81 -10.58 -0.30
CA GLU A 144 -9.36 -11.88 -0.82
C GLU A 144 -8.83 -11.77 -2.25
N HIS A 145 -8.69 -10.55 -2.77
CA HIS A 145 -8.20 -10.33 -4.11
C HIS A 145 -6.73 -10.76 -4.23
N ARG A 146 -6.37 -11.44 -5.32
CA ARG A 146 -5.00 -11.97 -5.55
C ARG A 146 -3.90 -10.90 -5.39
N TYR A 147 -4.22 -9.66 -5.75
CA TYR A 147 -3.28 -8.54 -5.64
C TYR A 147 -2.96 -8.11 -4.21
N VAL A 148 -3.75 -8.49 -3.20
CA VAL A 148 -3.46 -8.14 -1.81
C VAL A 148 -2.09 -8.68 -1.39
N ASN A 149 -1.85 -9.97 -1.62
CA ASN A 149 -0.57 -10.61 -1.31
C ASN A 149 0.55 -10.10 -2.23
N MET A 150 0.28 -9.96 -3.52
CA MET A 150 1.27 -9.51 -4.51
C MET A 150 1.73 -8.07 -4.26
N ALA A 151 0.83 -7.17 -3.84
CA ALA A 151 1.16 -5.77 -3.58
C ALA A 151 1.96 -5.61 -2.27
N ALA A 152 1.60 -6.39 -1.24
CA ALA A 152 2.37 -6.46 -0.01
C ALA A 152 3.80 -6.99 -0.28
N ASN A 153 3.93 -8.05 -1.07
CA ASN A 153 5.21 -8.60 -1.49
C ASN A 153 6.05 -7.55 -2.25
N TRP A 154 5.45 -6.84 -3.22
CA TRP A 154 6.13 -5.78 -3.95
C TRP A 154 6.68 -4.68 -3.02
N LEU A 155 5.88 -4.21 -2.05
CA LEU A 155 6.33 -3.19 -1.10
C LEU A 155 7.56 -3.66 -0.32
N VAL A 156 7.51 -4.89 0.19
CA VAL A 156 8.59 -5.51 0.96
C VAL A 156 9.87 -5.64 0.14
N GLN A 157 9.79 -6.13 -1.10
CA GLN A 157 10.93 -6.24 -2.01
C GLN A 157 11.53 -4.89 -2.43
N ASN A 158 10.72 -3.82 -2.45
CA ASN A 158 11.17 -2.47 -2.81
C ASN A 158 11.70 -1.65 -1.61
N ARG A 159 11.87 -2.28 -0.44
CA ARG A 159 12.44 -1.65 0.76
C ARG A 159 13.98 -1.56 0.65
N ARG A 160 14.56 -0.47 1.16
CA ARG A 160 16.00 -0.24 1.27
C ARG A 160 16.43 -0.27 2.73
N GLY A 161 16.90 -1.43 3.21
CA GLY A 161 17.22 -1.62 4.63
C GLY A 161 15.96 -1.46 5.48
N SER A 162 15.93 -0.54 6.43
CA SER A 162 14.76 -0.32 7.31
C SER A 162 13.72 0.69 6.79
N LYS A 163 13.86 1.18 5.55
CA LYS A 163 13.03 2.27 5.03
C LYS A 163 12.78 2.19 3.52
N TRP A 164 11.90 3.05 3.03
CA TRP A 164 11.77 3.35 1.60
C TRP A 164 12.46 4.70 1.32
N TYR A 165 12.44 5.18 0.08
CA TYR A 165 13.27 6.30 -0.36
C TYR A 165 13.01 7.60 0.43
N SER A 166 11.75 7.88 0.77
CA SER A 166 11.36 9.07 1.54
C SER A 166 10.65 8.73 2.86
N THR A 167 10.53 9.71 3.76
CA THR A 167 9.76 9.58 5.01
C THR A 167 8.28 9.33 4.73
N LYS A 168 7.72 10.00 3.71
CA LYS A 168 6.32 9.85 3.30
C LYS A 168 6.05 8.45 2.75
N GLN A 169 6.90 7.96 1.83
CA GLN A 169 6.83 6.59 1.34
C GLN A 169 6.93 5.58 2.49
N THR A 170 7.91 5.76 3.38
CA THR A 170 8.13 4.86 4.52
C THR A 170 6.89 4.79 5.42
N ALA A 171 6.30 5.94 5.76
CA ALA A 171 5.10 5.98 6.58
C ALA A 171 3.91 5.28 5.90
N LEU A 172 3.70 5.51 4.60
CA LEU A 172 2.59 4.90 3.87
C LEU A 172 2.77 3.39 3.68
N ALA A 173 3.97 2.94 3.32
CA ALA A 173 4.30 1.52 3.18
C ALA A 173 4.12 0.78 4.50
N ILE A 174 4.67 1.31 5.61
CA ILE A 174 4.49 0.72 6.94
C ILE A 174 3.00 0.66 7.31
N TYR A 175 2.24 1.72 7.07
CA TYR A 175 0.82 1.75 7.42
C TYR A 175 0.01 0.73 6.60
N ALA A 176 0.30 0.60 5.31
CA ALA A 176 -0.34 -0.41 4.45
C ALA A 176 0.02 -1.85 4.87
N LEU A 177 1.30 -2.11 5.11
CA LEU A 177 1.78 -3.42 5.55
C LEU A 177 1.26 -3.79 6.95
N LEU A 178 1.08 -2.81 7.83
CA LEU A 178 0.45 -3.04 9.14
C LEU A 178 -1.02 -3.43 9.00
N GLU A 179 -1.78 -2.78 8.13
CA GLU A 179 -3.17 -3.16 7.86
C GLU A 179 -3.28 -4.56 7.24
N TYR A 180 -2.38 -4.88 6.31
CA TYR A 180 -2.27 -6.21 5.71
C TYR A 180 -1.95 -7.28 6.77
N ALA A 181 -0.92 -7.05 7.59
CA ALA A 181 -0.48 -8.00 8.60
C ALA A 181 -1.54 -8.23 9.69
N LYS A 182 -2.36 -7.23 10.01
CA LYS A 182 -3.49 -7.36 10.97
C LYS A 182 -4.61 -8.27 10.49
N ARG A 183 -4.72 -8.52 9.18
CA ARG A 183 -5.80 -9.34 8.61
C ARG A 183 -5.46 -10.80 8.45
N GLY A 184 -4.20 -11.12 8.15
CA GLY A 184 -3.74 -12.49 8.09
C GLY A 184 -3.23 -12.99 9.44
N ASP A 185 -3.00 -14.29 9.54
CA ASP A 185 -2.21 -14.90 10.63
C ASP A 185 -0.71 -14.59 10.51
N GLN A 186 -0.32 -13.63 9.68
CA GLN A 186 1.08 -13.30 9.39
C GLN A 186 1.83 -12.74 10.60
N LEU A 187 1.11 -12.13 11.53
CA LEU A 187 1.66 -11.65 12.81
C LEU A 187 1.79 -12.75 13.87
N VAL A 188 1.45 -14.00 13.53
CA VAL A 188 1.60 -15.17 14.41
C VAL A 188 2.35 -16.28 13.67
N PRO A 189 3.59 -16.02 13.22
CA PRO A 189 4.37 -17.07 12.59
C PRO A 189 4.66 -18.19 13.59
N ASP A 190 4.61 -19.43 13.11
CA ASP A 190 5.24 -20.60 13.72
C ASP A 190 5.78 -21.43 12.57
N MET A 191 7.04 -21.17 12.24
CA MET A 191 7.71 -21.81 11.12
C MET A 191 9.13 -22.21 11.48
N LYS A 192 9.59 -23.30 10.86
CA LYS A 192 11.00 -23.66 10.73
C LYS A 192 11.45 -23.28 9.34
N VAL A 193 12.53 -22.51 9.26
CA VAL A 193 13.19 -22.14 8.01
C VAL A 193 14.55 -22.82 8.00
N ASN A 194 14.80 -23.63 6.99
CA ASN A 194 16.11 -24.22 6.74
C ASN A 194 16.78 -23.45 5.60
N ILE A 195 17.97 -22.94 5.85
CA ILE A 195 18.80 -22.23 4.87
C ILE A 195 20.02 -23.11 4.64
N ALA A 196 20.23 -23.59 3.43
CA ALA A 196 21.37 -24.42 3.10
C ALA A 196 22.09 -23.97 1.82
N LEU A 197 23.42 -24.04 1.82
CA LEU A 197 24.26 -23.88 0.64
C LEU A 197 24.88 -25.24 0.32
N ASP A 198 24.42 -25.88 -0.75
CA ASP A 198 24.73 -27.27 -1.08
C ASP A 198 24.62 -28.18 0.17
N ASP A 199 25.61 -29.07 0.34
CA ASP A 199 25.84 -29.86 1.55
C ASP A 199 26.89 -29.22 2.50
N LEU A 200 27.36 -28.00 2.20
CA LEU A 200 28.46 -27.35 2.94
C LEU A 200 28.00 -26.82 4.29
N VAL A 201 26.92 -26.03 4.27
CA VAL A 201 26.40 -25.35 5.46
C VAL A 201 24.89 -25.38 5.45
N SER A 202 24.30 -25.71 6.59
CA SER A 202 22.86 -25.65 6.83
C SER A 202 22.57 -24.99 8.16
N LYS A 203 21.61 -24.06 8.18
CA LYS A 203 21.12 -23.38 9.39
C LYS A 203 19.61 -23.49 9.41
N THR A 204 19.08 -24.17 10.42
CA THR A 204 17.65 -24.17 10.72
C THR A 204 17.33 -23.12 11.78
N VAL A 205 16.40 -22.23 11.48
CA VAL A 205 15.89 -21.20 12.41
C VAL A 205 14.40 -21.42 12.64
N ARG A 206 13.99 -21.42 13.91
CA ARG A 206 12.57 -21.40 14.25
C ARG A 206 12.13 -19.95 14.45
N ILE A 207 11.17 -19.51 13.65
CA ILE A 207 10.57 -18.18 13.74
C ILE A 207 9.18 -18.34 14.34
N THR A 208 8.98 -17.66 15.47
CA THR A 208 7.74 -17.64 16.25
C THR A 208 7.34 -16.18 16.48
N LYS A 209 6.12 -15.96 16.99
CA LYS A 209 5.70 -14.63 17.46
C LYS A 209 6.66 -14.00 18.48
N VAL A 210 7.32 -14.80 19.32
CA VAL A 210 8.17 -14.32 20.42
C VAL A 210 9.52 -13.78 19.90
N ASN A 211 10.10 -14.42 18.89
CA ASN A 211 11.41 -14.07 18.34
C ASN A 211 11.32 -13.46 16.93
N LEU A 212 10.15 -12.98 16.52
CA LEU A 212 9.91 -12.44 15.16
C LEU A 212 10.85 -11.31 14.78
N LEU A 213 11.28 -10.47 15.72
CA LEU A 213 12.18 -9.35 15.46
C LEU A 213 13.61 -9.59 15.96
N ASP A 214 13.82 -10.68 16.70
CA ASP A 214 15.08 -10.99 17.38
C ASP A 214 15.47 -12.45 17.11
N HIS A 215 15.56 -12.77 15.82
CA HIS A 215 16.06 -14.07 15.35
C HIS A 215 17.25 -13.84 14.41
N ASP A 216 18.31 -14.63 14.60
CA ASP A 216 19.44 -14.62 13.69
C ASP A 216 19.22 -15.62 12.55
N ALA A 217 18.50 -15.19 11.51
CA ALA A 217 18.37 -15.93 10.24
C ALA A 217 19.46 -15.59 9.22
N ARG A 218 20.62 -15.08 9.65
CA ARG A 218 21.73 -14.82 8.73
C ARG A 218 22.63 -16.04 8.61
N LEU A 219 22.92 -16.41 7.36
CA LEU A 219 23.99 -17.33 7.01
C LEU A 219 25.17 -16.48 6.54
N ALA A 220 26.18 -16.31 7.40
CA ALA A 220 27.39 -15.58 7.04
C ALA A 220 28.45 -16.59 6.62
N LEU A 221 29.00 -16.42 5.41
CA LEU A 221 30.05 -17.27 4.85
C LEU A 221 31.24 -16.39 4.49
N ALA A 222 32.43 -16.76 4.94
CA ALA A 222 33.67 -16.16 4.48
C ALA A 222 34.01 -16.71 3.09
N GLY A 223 34.63 -15.91 2.23
CA GLY A 223 34.97 -16.33 0.86
C GLY A 223 35.93 -17.53 0.77
N GLN A 224 36.58 -17.91 1.87
CA GLN A 224 37.43 -19.11 1.96
C GLN A 224 36.62 -20.39 2.26
N GLU A 225 35.40 -20.24 2.77
CA GLU A 225 34.49 -21.33 3.16
C GLU A 225 33.62 -21.79 1.98
N VAL A 226 33.62 -21.05 0.87
CA VAL A 226 32.89 -21.34 -0.35
C VAL A 226 33.89 -21.75 -1.43
N PRO A 227 33.91 -23.02 -1.87
CA PRO A 227 34.76 -23.47 -2.97
C PRO A 227 34.55 -22.66 -4.25
N VAL A 228 35.48 -22.76 -5.21
CA VAL A 228 35.26 -22.15 -6.53
C VAL A 228 34.27 -23.01 -7.31
N GLY A 229 33.13 -22.46 -7.70
CA GLY A 229 32.15 -23.18 -8.50
C GLY A 229 30.76 -22.53 -8.47
N PHE A 230 29.80 -23.23 -9.08
CA PHE A 230 28.39 -22.95 -8.88
C PHE A 230 27.94 -23.61 -7.58
N HIS A 231 27.17 -22.87 -6.79
CA HIS A 231 26.59 -23.32 -5.53
C HIS A 231 25.09 -23.06 -5.53
N GLU A 232 24.33 -23.99 -4.97
CA GLU A 232 22.88 -23.91 -4.84
C GLU A 232 22.49 -23.45 -3.44
N LEU A 233 21.86 -22.28 -3.35
CA LEU A 233 21.23 -21.80 -2.12
C LEU A 233 19.78 -22.28 -2.07
N SER A 234 19.46 -23.11 -1.09
CA SER A 234 18.09 -23.57 -0.83
C SER A 234 17.53 -22.92 0.44
N VAL A 235 16.25 -22.53 0.38
CA VAL A 235 15.49 -22.04 1.53
C VAL A 235 14.20 -22.82 1.62
N GLU A 236 14.12 -23.71 2.60
CA GLU A 236 12.93 -24.50 2.85
C GLU A 236 12.16 -23.96 4.05
N ARG A 237 10.84 -23.83 3.92
CA ARG A 237 9.96 -23.37 4.99
C ARG A 237 8.93 -24.43 5.33
N GLN A 238 8.83 -24.75 6.62
CA GLN A 238 7.77 -25.59 7.17
C GLN A 238 7.00 -24.83 8.25
N GLY A 239 5.68 -24.71 8.10
CA GLY A 239 4.81 -24.04 9.07
C GLY A 239 4.05 -22.84 8.51
N LYS A 240 3.50 -22.01 9.40
CA LYS A 240 2.60 -20.88 9.07
C LYS A 240 3.29 -19.53 9.24
N GLY A 241 2.90 -18.56 8.41
CA GLY A 241 3.38 -17.18 8.41
C GLY A 241 3.99 -16.76 7.07
N LEU A 242 4.30 -15.47 6.91
CA LEU A 242 5.00 -14.95 5.72
C LEU A 242 6.52 -15.03 5.94
N LEU A 243 7.27 -15.45 4.94
CA LEU A 243 8.73 -15.44 4.94
C LEU A 243 9.20 -14.52 3.81
N ASP A 244 10.08 -13.58 4.14
CA ASP A 244 10.76 -12.71 3.18
C ASP A 244 12.26 -12.98 3.26
N THR A 245 12.93 -13.06 2.11
CA THR A 245 14.36 -13.36 1.99
C THR A 245 15.05 -12.24 1.22
N ALA A 246 16.09 -11.66 1.80
CA ALA A 246 16.91 -10.64 1.14
C ALA A 246 18.36 -11.12 1.05
N GLY A 247 18.93 -11.08 -0.16
CA GLY A 247 20.35 -11.30 -0.41
C GLY A 247 21.06 -9.97 -0.69
N THR A 248 22.25 -9.80 -0.13
CA THR A 248 23.15 -8.65 -0.38
C THR A 248 24.55 -9.15 -0.62
#